data_AF-A0A2N2IPF1-F1
#
_entry.id   AF-A0A2N2IPF1-F1
#
_cell.length_a   1.000
_cell.length_b   1.000
_cell.length_c   1.000
_cell.angle_alpha   90.00
_cell.angle_beta   90.00
_cell.angle_gamma   90.00
#
_symmetry.space_group_name_H-M   'P 1'
#
loop_
_entity.id
_entity.type
_entity.pdbx_description
1 polymer ?
#
loop_
_entity_poly.entity_id
_entity_poly.type
_entity_poly.pdbx_seq_one_letter_code
_entity_poly.pdbx_strand_id
1 'polypeptide(L)'
;MRFDRGGPHMHRNWLALLCCLVVLWSCDDTSCKQTNGGVEVCDGIDNDCNGTVDDAPETLCGLDHASSMCTGGLCEIVACDQDWEDFDNRVSTGCEMLTMCVPDAPVSRSGAAPWYTCPDPAVLQGATVVTVMDQVDQYFGPEDRRTVDATALFPDVSCWQQIFMEVNLECPASGRCDYWDRTASLALVEDPQDPDSPVLELVRYITPYRVGMCTLMDVTEFASRLQGPAVLRSFIDTWVGPGSSNGDGWRVTVKFHFIAGTPVLPPPEIVSAVPRTWITVGEGENPVPPQLGETELTFNEPPRLVKVRVLATGHGQGNSGNCAEFCKLQPVVRVDTAEHAMDNWRYDCGSNPVNTQQGTWTYGRQGWCPGAVVVPMVAEITEDLASSAPATVSWDMLMANATVYENTCQPGAGELVDGEEICMDCTYGDDLCAYNGGSHTTPVELFTGQIFIYR
;
A
#
# COMPACT_ATOMS: atom_id res chain seq x y z
N MET A 1 -65.68 45.81 14.96
CA MET A 1 -66.49 45.06 13.98
C MET A 1 -66.36 43.59 14.35
N ARG A 2 -67.33 43.02 15.09
CA ARG A 2 -68.40 42.13 14.58
C ARG A 2 -67.91 41.15 13.51
N PHE A 3 -67.86 39.85 13.84
CA PHE A 3 -68.83 38.79 13.50
C PHE A 3 -68.24 37.44 14.00
N ASP A 4 -68.84 36.80 15.02
CA ASP A 4 -69.87 35.73 15.00
C ASP A 4 -69.22 34.33 15.12
N ARG A 5 -69.46 33.62 16.24
CA ARG A 5 -70.43 32.51 16.46
C ARG A 5 -69.85 31.15 16.01
N GLY A 6 -69.88 30.08 16.79
CA GLY A 6 -70.61 29.76 18.01
C GLY A 6 -69.97 28.56 18.73
N GLY A 7 -70.28 28.47 20.02
CA GLY A 7 -69.55 27.71 21.01
C GLY A 7 -69.94 26.23 21.20
N PRO A 8 -69.51 25.66 22.35
CA PRO A 8 -69.30 24.23 22.57
C PRO A 8 -70.28 23.58 23.59
N HIS A 9 -70.02 22.29 23.86
CA HIS A 9 -70.23 21.56 25.12
C HIS A 9 -71.62 21.07 25.59
N MET A 10 -71.62 19.76 25.86
CA MET A 10 -72.08 19.05 27.09
C MET A 10 -73.57 18.80 27.36
N HIS A 11 -73.89 17.51 27.53
CA HIS A 11 -74.64 16.98 28.68
C HIS A 11 -74.05 15.58 29.02
N ARG A 12 -73.27 15.40 30.09
CA ARG A 12 -73.67 15.05 31.47
C ARG A 12 -74.59 13.81 31.54
N ASN A 13 -74.10 12.65 32.02
CA ASN A 13 -74.49 12.13 33.35
C ASN A 13 -73.93 10.73 33.74
N TRP A 14 -73.31 10.70 34.94
CA TRP A 14 -73.42 9.75 36.07
C TRP A 14 -73.02 8.26 35.99
N LEU A 15 -72.04 7.95 36.86
CA LEU A 15 -71.89 6.82 37.80
C LEU A 15 -72.46 5.43 37.43
N ALA A 16 -71.51 4.50 37.27
CA ALA A 16 -71.38 3.20 37.95
C ALA A 16 -72.65 2.44 38.37
N LEU A 17 -72.84 1.24 37.78
CA LEU A 17 -73.28 0.08 38.53
C LEU A 17 -72.72 -1.22 37.93
N LEU A 18 -72.24 -2.04 38.85
CA LEU A 18 -71.65 -3.36 38.71
C LEU A 18 -72.64 -4.43 38.18
N CYS A 19 -72.02 -5.48 37.63
CA CYS A 19 -72.38 -6.90 37.73
C CYS A 19 -73.36 -7.56 36.73
N CYS A 20 -72.75 -8.46 35.95
CA CYS A 20 -73.04 -9.90 35.83
C CYS A 20 -74.36 -10.37 35.22
N LEU A 21 -74.26 -11.03 34.06
CA LEU A 21 -74.87 -12.35 33.75
C LEU A 21 -74.33 -12.81 32.37
N VAL A 22 -73.11 -13.38 32.33
CA VAL A 22 -72.84 -14.82 32.16
C VAL A 22 -73.61 -15.47 30.99
N VAL A 23 -72.93 -15.64 29.86
CA VAL A 23 -73.08 -16.84 29.01
C VAL A 23 -71.67 -17.39 28.82
N LEU A 24 -71.51 -18.61 29.31
CA LEU A 24 -70.32 -19.43 29.27
C LEU A 24 -69.93 -19.75 27.83
N TRP A 25 -68.84 -19.18 27.35
CA TRP A 25 -67.91 -19.85 26.46
C TRP A 25 -66.57 -19.83 27.17
N SER A 26 -66.19 -20.98 27.74
CA SER A 26 -64.80 -21.23 28.13
C SER A 26 -63.98 -21.24 26.85
N CYS A 27 -63.16 -20.21 26.63
CA CYS A 27 -61.91 -20.46 25.93
C CYS A 27 -61.03 -21.26 26.89
N ASP A 28 -61.30 -22.57 27.01
CA ASP A 28 -60.23 -23.53 27.32
C ASP A 28 -59.45 -23.72 26.02
N ASP A 29 -58.63 -22.73 25.68
CA ASP A 29 -57.56 -22.83 24.68
C ASP A 29 -56.23 -23.04 25.41
N THR A 30 -56.26 -23.86 26.46
CA THR A 30 -55.11 -24.27 27.27
C THR A 30 -54.35 -25.45 26.65
N SER A 31 -54.73 -25.90 25.45
CA SER A 31 -53.93 -26.87 24.72
C SER A 31 -52.78 -26.16 24.02
N CYS A 32 -51.59 -26.19 24.62
CA CYS A 32 -50.36 -25.93 23.90
C CYS A 32 -50.35 -26.76 22.60
N LYS A 33 -50.02 -26.11 21.48
CA LYS A 33 -49.91 -26.76 20.18
C LYS A 33 -48.44 -26.82 19.82
N GLN A 34 -47.92 -28.03 19.61
CA GLN A 34 -46.53 -28.20 19.22
C GLN A 34 -46.20 -27.36 17.99
N THR A 35 -45.15 -26.57 18.11
CA THR A 35 -44.55 -25.75 17.06
C THR A 35 -43.12 -26.23 16.83
N ASN A 36 -42.50 -25.85 15.71
CA ASN A 36 -41.13 -26.24 15.37
C ASN A 36 -40.82 -27.77 15.46
N GLY A 37 -41.84 -28.62 15.27
CA GLY A 37 -41.68 -30.08 15.38
C GLY A 37 -41.41 -30.59 16.81
N GLY A 38 -41.68 -29.78 17.84
CA GLY A 38 -41.38 -30.10 19.24
C GLY A 38 -39.92 -29.89 19.63
N VAL A 39 -39.19 -29.07 18.87
CA VAL A 39 -37.83 -28.64 19.22
C VAL A 39 -37.91 -27.23 19.78
N GLU A 40 -37.48 -27.06 21.02
CA GLU A 40 -37.40 -25.75 21.67
C GLU A 40 -36.45 -24.80 20.92
N VAL A 41 -36.92 -23.59 20.67
CA VAL A 41 -36.16 -22.45 20.13
C VAL A 41 -36.42 -21.24 21.01
N CYS A 42 -35.45 -20.35 21.17
CA CYS A 42 -35.61 -19.19 22.05
C CYS A 42 -36.58 -18.15 21.46
N ASP A 43 -37.88 -18.39 21.62
CA ASP A 43 -38.96 -17.53 21.12
C ASP A 43 -40.06 -17.27 22.17
N GLY A 44 -39.91 -17.83 23.36
CA GLY A 44 -40.85 -17.66 24.48
C GLY A 44 -42.11 -18.52 24.34
N ILE A 45 -42.08 -19.54 23.47
CA ILE A 45 -43.15 -20.52 23.25
C ILE A 45 -42.66 -21.89 23.72
N ASP A 46 -43.50 -22.61 24.46
CA ASP A 46 -43.32 -24.04 24.75
C ASP A 46 -43.59 -24.83 23.46
N ASN A 47 -42.53 -25.16 22.70
CA ASN A 47 -42.64 -25.74 21.37
C ASN A 47 -42.99 -27.24 21.42
N ASP A 48 -42.61 -27.94 22.48
CA ASP A 48 -42.84 -29.37 22.68
C ASP A 48 -44.06 -29.70 23.57
N CYS A 49 -44.63 -28.67 24.21
CA CYS A 49 -45.77 -28.71 25.12
C CYS A 49 -45.52 -29.51 26.41
N ASN A 50 -44.28 -29.51 26.92
CA ASN A 50 -43.90 -30.19 28.14
C ASN A 50 -44.24 -29.39 29.43
N GLY A 51 -44.68 -28.13 29.29
CA GLY A 51 -45.04 -27.24 30.39
C GLY A 51 -43.91 -26.33 30.87
N THR A 52 -42.76 -26.36 30.20
CA THR A 52 -41.63 -25.45 30.39
C THR A 52 -41.28 -24.79 29.07
N VAL A 53 -41.08 -23.48 29.09
CA VAL A 53 -40.74 -22.68 27.90
C VAL A 53 -39.22 -22.60 27.79
N ASP A 54 -38.68 -22.78 26.58
CA ASP A 54 -37.26 -22.59 26.26
C ASP A 54 -36.31 -23.45 27.14
N ASP A 55 -36.62 -24.74 27.38
CA ASP A 55 -35.88 -25.59 28.35
C ASP A 55 -34.76 -26.46 27.73
N ALA A 56 -34.28 -26.12 26.53
CA ALA A 56 -33.20 -26.81 25.81
C ALA A 56 -31.84 -26.06 25.83
N PRO A 57 -31.06 -26.09 26.93
CA PRO A 57 -29.93 -25.18 27.17
C PRO A 57 -28.78 -25.24 26.15
N GLU A 58 -28.62 -26.34 25.41
CA GLU A 58 -27.48 -26.51 24.48
C GLU A 58 -27.73 -26.01 23.04
N THR A 59 -28.98 -25.69 22.67
CA THR A 59 -29.33 -25.39 21.25
C THR A 59 -30.21 -24.16 21.03
N LEU A 60 -30.63 -23.46 22.08
CA LEU A 60 -31.58 -22.34 21.97
C LEU A 60 -31.00 -21.10 21.28
N CYS A 61 -29.70 -20.84 21.46
CA CYS A 61 -29.03 -19.62 21.01
C CYS A 61 -27.61 -19.92 20.48
N GLY A 62 -27.49 -20.59 19.33
CA GLY A 62 -26.18 -20.72 18.67
C GLY A 62 -25.72 -19.37 18.13
N LEU A 63 -24.83 -18.68 18.85
CA LEU A 63 -24.22 -17.42 18.45
C LEU A 63 -22.75 -17.64 18.13
N ASP A 64 -22.26 -16.99 17.08
CA ASP A 64 -20.86 -17.13 16.66
C ASP A 64 -19.93 -16.58 17.75
N HIS A 65 -18.95 -17.40 18.15
CA HIS A 65 -17.90 -17.08 19.13
C HIS A 65 -18.40 -16.50 20.46
N ALA A 66 -19.59 -16.90 20.89
CA ALA A 66 -20.21 -16.39 22.10
C ALA A 66 -20.85 -17.51 22.92
N SER A 67 -20.65 -17.45 24.23
CA SER A 67 -21.56 -18.07 25.18
C SER A 67 -22.81 -17.22 25.30
N SER A 68 -23.98 -17.85 25.17
CA SER A 68 -25.28 -17.20 25.10
C SER A 68 -26.26 -17.80 26.09
N MET A 69 -27.33 -17.08 26.40
CA MET A 69 -28.47 -17.61 27.14
C MET A 69 -29.79 -17.14 26.56
N CYS A 70 -30.84 -17.93 26.77
CA CYS A 70 -32.21 -17.54 26.44
C CYS A 70 -32.87 -16.92 27.69
N THR A 71 -33.20 -15.63 27.63
CA THR A 71 -33.87 -14.90 28.70
C THR A 71 -35.19 -14.35 28.18
N GLY A 72 -36.32 -14.96 28.58
CA GLY A 72 -37.65 -14.46 28.23
C GLY A 72 -37.96 -14.53 26.73
N GLY A 73 -37.57 -15.60 26.04
CA GLY A 73 -37.76 -15.78 24.60
C GLY A 73 -36.85 -14.93 23.72
N LEU A 74 -35.75 -14.40 24.28
CA LEU A 74 -34.74 -13.65 23.55
C LEU A 74 -33.35 -14.18 23.90
N CYS A 75 -32.53 -14.37 22.86
CA CYS A 75 -31.11 -14.67 23.06
C CYS A 75 -30.39 -13.45 23.61
N GLU A 76 -29.40 -13.69 24.47
CA GLU A 76 -28.48 -12.69 25.02
C GLU A 76 -27.06 -13.26 25.01
N ILE A 77 -26.07 -12.43 24.71
CA ILE A 77 -24.64 -12.79 24.84
C ILE A 77 -24.25 -12.69 26.33
N VAL A 78 -23.74 -13.77 26.90
CA VAL A 78 -23.23 -13.83 28.29
C VAL A 78 -21.77 -13.43 28.33
N ALA A 79 -20.97 -13.98 27.43
CA ALA A 79 -19.56 -13.66 27.25
C ALA A 79 -19.08 -14.12 25.87
N CYS A 80 -18.16 -13.37 25.27
CA CYS A 80 -17.43 -13.82 24.09
C CYS A 80 -16.45 -14.94 24.43
N ASP A 81 -16.19 -15.79 23.45
CA ASP A 81 -15.09 -16.74 23.48
C ASP A 81 -13.75 -15.99 23.62
N GLN A 82 -12.73 -16.69 24.09
CA GLN A 82 -11.41 -16.10 24.26
C GLN A 82 -10.91 -15.49 22.93
N ASP A 83 -10.40 -14.26 23.02
CA ASP A 83 -9.88 -13.47 21.90
C ASP A 83 -10.95 -12.96 20.92
N TRP A 84 -12.23 -12.95 21.31
CA TRP A 84 -13.34 -12.35 20.54
C TRP A 84 -14.04 -11.22 21.31
N GLU A 85 -14.57 -10.24 20.58
CA GLU A 85 -15.35 -9.11 21.05
C GLU A 85 -16.62 -8.93 20.21
N ASP A 86 -17.71 -8.51 20.88
CA ASP A 86 -18.94 -8.02 20.27
C ASP A 86 -18.76 -6.53 19.96
N PHE A 87 -18.53 -6.20 18.68
CA PHE A 87 -18.15 -4.86 18.26
C PHE A 87 -19.36 -3.97 17.97
N ASP A 88 -20.45 -4.54 17.45
CA ASP A 88 -21.67 -3.82 17.10
C ASP A 88 -22.77 -3.87 18.18
N ASN A 89 -22.54 -4.59 19.28
CA ASN A 89 -23.49 -4.87 20.36
C ASN A 89 -24.80 -5.51 19.88
N ARG A 90 -24.76 -6.29 18.78
CA ARG A 90 -25.92 -7.01 18.28
C ARG A 90 -25.78 -8.50 18.55
N VAL A 91 -26.62 -8.97 19.46
CA VAL A 91 -26.75 -10.40 19.79
C VAL A 91 -26.89 -11.28 18.55
N SER A 92 -27.60 -10.83 17.51
CA SER A 92 -27.84 -11.61 16.29
C SER A 92 -26.58 -12.00 15.52
N THR A 93 -25.46 -11.30 15.73
CA THR A 93 -24.19 -11.51 15.03
C THR A 93 -23.11 -12.14 15.91
N GLY A 94 -23.41 -12.39 17.19
CA GLY A 94 -22.46 -13.01 18.12
C GLY A 94 -21.33 -12.07 18.52
N CYS A 95 -20.17 -12.64 18.82
CA CYS A 95 -18.92 -11.88 18.98
C CYS A 95 -18.12 -11.99 17.68
N GLU A 96 -18.26 -11.00 16.82
CA GLU A 96 -17.89 -11.08 15.41
C GLU A 96 -16.44 -10.68 15.12
N MET A 97 -15.72 -10.20 16.13
CA MET A 97 -14.41 -9.59 15.94
C MET A 97 -13.35 -10.20 16.85
N LEU A 98 -12.21 -10.61 16.28
CA LEU A 98 -11.07 -10.96 17.13
C LEU A 98 -10.59 -9.72 17.88
N THR A 99 -10.26 -9.83 19.17
CA THR A 99 -9.76 -8.73 20.01
C THR A 99 -8.55 -8.04 19.39
N MET A 100 -7.67 -8.78 18.71
CA MET A 100 -6.51 -8.19 18.02
C MET A 100 -6.90 -7.31 16.82
N CYS A 101 -8.09 -7.52 16.26
CA CYS A 101 -8.59 -6.76 15.12
C CYS A 101 -9.30 -5.47 15.56
N VAL A 102 -9.54 -5.27 16.86
CA VAL A 102 -10.14 -4.04 17.39
C VAL A 102 -9.27 -2.86 16.96
N PRO A 103 -9.82 -1.78 16.38
CA PRO A 103 -9.02 -0.72 15.81
C PRO A 103 -8.30 0.08 16.91
N ASP A 104 -6.98 -0.02 16.94
CA ASP A 104 -6.13 0.96 17.63
C ASP A 104 -5.91 2.21 16.77
N ALA A 105 -5.39 3.27 17.39
CA ALA A 105 -4.99 4.47 16.64
C ALA A 105 -3.78 4.14 15.75
N PRO A 106 -3.82 4.47 14.44
CA PRO A 106 -2.73 4.14 13.54
C PRO A 106 -1.44 4.88 13.92
N VAL A 107 -0.32 4.21 13.73
CA VAL A 107 1.02 4.79 13.90
C VAL A 107 1.26 5.79 12.77
N SER A 108 1.22 7.07 13.12
CA SER A 108 1.51 8.15 12.17
C SER A 108 3.01 8.30 11.93
N ARG A 109 3.39 8.34 10.65
CA ARG A 109 4.78 8.53 10.19
C ARG A 109 4.97 9.80 9.36
N SER A 110 3.96 10.67 9.31
CA SER A 110 4.01 11.91 8.51
C SER A 110 5.16 12.84 8.93
N GLY A 111 5.50 12.90 10.22
CA GLY A 111 6.63 13.68 10.71
C GLY A 111 8.02 13.15 10.32
N ALA A 112 8.11 11.91 9.82
CA ALA A 112 9.34 11.34 9.30
C ALA A 112 9.50 11.55 7.79
N ALA A 113 8.43 11.97 7.09
CA ALA A 113 8.52 12.28 5.68
C ALA A 113 9.49 13.44 5.44
N PRO A 114 10.24 13.44 4.32
CA PRO A 114 10.25 12.42 3.26
C PRO A 114 11.31 11.32 3.47
N TRP A 115 11.99 11.30 4.62
CA TRP A 115 13.13 10.40 4.87
C TRP A 115 12.72 9.02 5.38
N TYR A 116 11.60 8.98 6.11
CA TYR A 116 11.04 7.79 6.74
C TYR A 116 12.09 6.99 7.52
N THR A 117 12.98 7.67 8.24
CA THR A 117 14.03 7.03 9.05
C THR A 117 13.43 6.13 10.12
N CYS A 118 14.09 5.02 10.44
CA CYS A 118 13.59 4.12 11.49
C CYS A 118 13.34 4.87 12.82
N PRO A 119 12.17 4.66 13.45
CA PRO A 119 11.85 5.27 14.73
C PRO A 119 12.59 4.59 15.89
N ASP A 120 12.37 5.11 17.09
CA ASP A 120 12.64 4.33 18.30
C ASP A 120 11.86 3.00 18.25
N PRO A 121 12.48 1.85 18.56
CA PRO A 121 11.80 0.54 18.55
C PRO A 121 10.51 0.47 19.38
N ALA A 122 10.37 1.29 20.42
CA ALA A 122 9.16 1.35 21.24
C ALA A 122 7.90 1.73 20.43
N VAL A 123 8.05 2.45 19.31
CA VAL A 123 6.93 2.82 18.43
C VAL A 123 6.25 1.60 17.81
N LEU A 124 6.98 0.49 17.62
CA LEU A 124 6.48 -0.74 16.99
C LEU A 124 6.42 -1.92 17.96
N GLN A 125 6.48 -1.69 19.27
CA GLN A 125 6.61 -2.76 20.27
C GLN A 125 5.45 -3.77 20.26
N GLY A 126 4.25 -3.35 19.84
CA GLY A 126 3.07 -4.23 19.72
C GLY A 126 2.94 -4.95 18.38
N ALA A 127 3.84 -4.71 17.42
CA ALA A 127 3.75 -5.31 16.10
C ALA A 127 4.17 -6.79 16.11
N THR A 128 3.50 -7.60 15.30
CA THR A 128 3.99 -8.93 14.93
C THR A 128 5.15 -8.74 13.94
N VAL A 129 6.35 -9.22 14.30
CA VAL A 129 7.57 -9.00 13.50
C VAL A 129 7.95 -10.24 12.71
N VAL A 130 8.10 -10.10 11.40
CA VAL A 130 8.67 -11.12 10.51
C VAL A 130 10.04 -10.63 10.03
N THR A 131 11.11 -11.32 10.43
CA THR A 131 12.46 -11.04 9.91
C THR A 131 12.69 -11.89 8.66
N VAL A 132 12.83 -11.25 7.50
CA VAL A 132 12.98 -11.92 6.20
C VAL A 132 14.46 -12.05 5.83
N MET A 133 15.24 -11.03 6.13
CA MET A 133 16.70 -11.02 5.96
C MET A 133 17.33 -10.50 7.24
N ASP A 134 18.39 -11.15 7.71
CA ASP A 134 19.16 -10.75 8.88
C ASP A 134 20.64 -10.69 8.52
N GLN A 135 21.18 -9.47 8.47
CA GLN A 135 22.59 -9.19 8.16
C GLN A 135 23.13 -9.91 6.90
N VAL A 136 22.34 -9.92 5.82
CA VAL A 136 22.71 -10.55 4.56
C VAL A 136 23.67 -9.64 3.78
N ASP A 137 24.88 -10.12 3.51
CA ASP A 137 25.85 -9.39 2.68
C ASP A 137 25.48 -9.47 1.18
N GLN A 138 25.49 -8.32 0.50
CA GLN A 138 25.27 -8.14 -0.94
C GLN A 138 26.46 -7.42 -1.57
N TYR A 139 27.02 -8.00 -2.62
CA TYR A 139 28.25 -7.52 -3.26
C TYR A 139 28.41 -8.07 -4.67
N PHE A 140 29.37 -7.52 -5.41
CA PHE A 140 29.84 -8.06 -6.68
C PHE A 140 31.34 -8.34 -6.65
N GLY A 141 31.76 -9.49 -7.20
CA GLY A 141 33.16 -9.88 -7.25
C GLY A 141 33.33 -11.34 -7.70
N PRO A 142 33.97 -12.21 -6.89
CA PRO A 142 34.06 -13.65 -7.20
C PRO A 142 32.69 -14.33 -7.39
N GLU A 143 31.68 -13.80 -6.72
CA GLU A 143 30.27 -14.17 -6.85
C GLU A 143 29.46 -12.91 -7.18
N ASP A 144 28.38 -13.06 -7.93
CA ASP A 144 27.38 -12.01 -8.10
C ASP A 144 26.29 -12.21 -7.03
N ARG A 145 26.40 -11.45 -5.94
CA ARG A 145 25.43 -11.42 -4.83
C ARG A 145 24.68 -10.09 -4.76
N ARG A 146 24.51 -9.43 -5.91
CA ARG A 146 23.71 -8.20 -6.02
C ARG A 146 22.21 -8.45 -5.85
N THR A 147 21.77 -9.66 -6.17
CA THR A 147 20.39 -10.12 -5.96
C THR A 147 20.39 -11.21 -4.90
N VAL A 148 19.52 -11.07 -3.90
CA VAL A 148 19.27 -12.11 -2.89
C VAL A 148 17.76 -12.31 -2.74
N ASP A 149 17.33 -13.55 -2.92
CA ASP A 149 15.96 -13.97 -2.65
C ASP A 149 15.89 -14.65 -1.28
N ALA A 150 14.89 -14.28 -0.48
CA ALA A 150 14.62 -14.89 0.82
C ALA A 150 13.14 -15.22 0.95
N THR A 151 12.82 -16.41 1.46
CA THR A 151 11.44 -16.80 1.74
C THR A 151 11.00 -16.20 3.08
N ALA A 152 9.92 -15.43 3.05
CA ALA A 152 9.19 -14.97 4.21
C ALA A 152 8.00 -15.93 4.47
N LEU A 153 7.68 -16.14 5.74
CA LEU A 153 6.39 -16.69 6.14
C LEU A 153 5.60 -15.57 6.81
N PHE A 154 4.74 -14.91 6.03
CA PHE A 154 3.88 -13.86 6.55
C PHE A 154 2.67 -14.47 7.27
N PRO A 155 2.09 -13.75 8.25
CA PRO A 155 0.90 -14.23 8.92
C PRO A 155 -0.30 -14.38 7.98
N ASP A 156 -1.09 -15.45 8.15
CA ASP A 156 -2.28 -15.75 7.35
C ASP A 156 -3.57 -15.07 7.86
N VAL A 157 -3.46 -14.12 8.79
CA VAL A 157 -4.61 -13.41 9.38
C VAL A 157 -4.91 -12.12 8.61
N SER A 158 -6.18 -11.69 8.61
CA SER A 158 -6.69 -10.66 7.68
C SER A 158 -7.00 -9.30 8.30
N CYS A 159 -6.57 -9.01 9.53
CA CYS A 159 -6.85 -7.72 10.19
C CYS A 159 -5.57 -6.94 10.49
N TRP A 160 -4.83 -6.64 9.43
CA TRP A 160 -3.68 -5.74 9.52
C TRP A 160 -4.10 -4.32 9.19
N GLN A 161 -4.17 -3.48 10.23
CA GLN A 161 -4.42 -2.05 10.05
C GLN A 161 -3.23 -1.38 9.36
N GLN A 162 -2.01 -1.77 9.73
CA GLN A 162 -0.79 -1.29 9.10
C GLN A 162 0.25 -2.40 8.98
N ILE A 163 1.01 -2.36 7.89
CA ILE A 163 2.18 -3.19 7.67
C ILE A 163 3.33 -2.26 7.32
N PHE A 164 4.37 -2.24 8.15
CA PHE A 164 5.59 -1.50 7.86
C PHE A 164 6.70 -2.45 7.41
N MET A 165 7.50 -2.04 6.43
CA MET A 165 8.75 -2.68 6.05
C MET A 165 9.93 -1.84 6.54
N GLU A 166 10.70 -2.41 7.45
CA GLU A 166 11.98 -1.88 7.94
C GLU A 166 13.11 -2.41 7.06
N VAL A 167 13.94 -1.51 6.54
CA VAL A 167 15.18 -1.83 5.83
C VAL A 167 16.33 -1.18 6.58
N ASN A 168 17.17 -2.01 7.18
CA ASN A 168 18.43 -1.57 7.77
C ASN A 168 19.58 -1.96 6.85
N LEU A 169 20.25 -0.94 6.32
CA LEU A 169 21.42 -1.06 5.46
C LEU A 169 22.65 -0.68 6.26
N GLU A 170 23.61 -1.59 6.33
CA GLU A 170 24.83 -1.45 7.13
C GLU A 170 26.06 -1.69 6.26
N CYS A 171 27.22 -1.28 6.77
CA CYS A 171 28.47 -1.76 6.21
C CYS A 171 28.65 -3.25 6.59
N PRO A 172 29.25 -4.07 5.71
CA PRO A 172 29.66 -5.43 6.06
C PRO A 172 30.53 -5.47 7.32
N ALA A 173 30.78 -6.66 7.87
CA ALA A 173 31.58 -6.83 9.11
C ALA A 173 32.99 -6.20 9.06
N SER A 174 33.53 -5.94 7.87
CA SER A 174 34.78 -5.19 7.68
C SER A 174 34.69 -3.70 8.04
N GLY A 175 33.47 -3.17 8.21
CA GLY A 175 33.19 -1.75 8.39
C GLY A 175 33.27 -0.93 7.11
N ARG A 176 33.44 -1.55 5.93
CA ARG A 176 33.64 -0.87 4.65
C ARG A 176 32.46 -1.06 3.70
N CYS A 177 31.50 -0.14 3.75
CA CYS A 177 30.45 -0.05 2.74
C CYS A 177 31.03 0.22 1.33
N ASP A 178 30.28 -0.14 0.28
CA ASP A 178 30.49 0.42 -1.06
C ASP A 178 30.57 1.95 -0.99
N TYR A 179 31.47 2.52 -1.78
CA TYR A 179 31.72 3.96 -1.79
C TYR A 179 30.63 4.76 -2.48
N TRP A 180 29.82 4.12 -3.32
CA TRP A 180 28.88 4.79 -4.21
C TRP A 180 27.44 4.64 -3.73
N ASP A 181 26.63 5.59 -4.12
CA ASP A 181 25.17 5.61 -4.03
C ASP A 181 24.56 4.74 -5.14
N ARG A 182 24.11 3.54 -4.76
CA ARG A 182 23.57 2.52 -5.67
C ARG A 182 22.06 2.55 -5.66
N THR A 183 21.46 2.32 -6.82
CA THR A 183 20.04 1.96 -6.89
C THR A 183 19.80 0.60 -6.24
N ALA A 184 18.76 0.52 -5.43
CA ALA A 184 18.38 -0.68 -4.71
C ALA A 184 16.87 -0.81 -4.58
N SER A 185 16.38 -2.04 -4.48
CA SER A 185 14.95 -2.31 -4.38
C SER A 185 14.65 -3.57 -3.58
N LEU A 186 13.49 -3.58 -2.93
CA LEU A 186 12.85 -4.77 -2.36
C LEU A 186 11.54 -5.02 -3.08
N ALA A 187 11.34 -6.25 -3.55
CA ALA A 187 10.19 -6.63 -4.35
C ALA A 187 9.73 -8.06 -4.02
N LEU A 188 8.44 -8.34 -4.19
CA LEU A 188 7.93 -9.71 -4.13
C LEU A 188 8.11 -10.38 -5.49
N VAL A 189 8.53 -11.64 -5.51
CA VAL A 189 8.53 -12.47 -6.72
C VAL A 189 7.13 -13.07 -6.87
N GLU A 190 6.39 -12.69 -7.92
CA GLU A 190 4.98 -13.08 -8.09
C GLU A 190 4.83 -14.58 -8.39
N ASP A 191 5.72 -15.16 -9.19
CA ASP A 191 5.83 -16.60 -9.44
C ASP A 191 7.26 -17.10 -9.14
N PRO A 192 7.53 -17.60 -7.92
CA PRO A 192 8.85 -18.12 -7.57
C PRO A 192 9.32 -19.34 -8.37
N GLN A 193 8.44 -19.99 -9.15
CA GLN A 193 8.80 -21.12 -9.99
C GLN A 193 9.30 -20.68 -11.37
N ASP A 194 9.00 -19.44 -11.77
CA ASP A 194 9.45 -18.84 -13.01
C ASP A 194 10.67 -17.94 -12.77
N PRO A 195 11.87 -18.29 -13.28
CA PRO A 195 13.06 -17.45 -13.13
C PRO A 195 12.90 -16.06 -13.78
N ASP A 196 12.03 -15.94 -14.77
CA ASP A 196 11.72 -14.70 -15.48
C ASP A 196 10.47 -13.99 -14.91
N SER A 197 9.95 -14.48 -13.77
CA SER A 197 8.76 -13.91 -13.13
C SER A 197 8.93 -12.41 -12.92
N PRO A 198 7.89 -11.61 -13.24
CA PRO A 198 7.87 -10.22 -12.83
C PRO A 198 7.94 -10.12 -11.30
N VAL A 199 8.42 -8.97 -10.84
CA VAL A 199 8.49 -8.64 -9.42
C VAL A 199 7.58 -7.46 -9.12
N LEU A 200 6.91 -7.50 -7.98
CA LEU A 200 6.12 -6.40 -7.45
C LEU A 200 7.00 -5.55 -6.53
N GLU A 201 7.49 -4.41 -7.03
CA GLU A 201 8.38 -3.53 -6.26
C GLU A 201 7.65 -2.85 -5.10
N LEU A 202 8.06 -3.19 -3.88
CA LEU A 202 7.49 -2.64 -2.65
C LEU A 202 8.17 -1.31 -2.30
N VAL A 203 9.51 -1.32 -2.26
CA VAL A 203 10.33 -0.16 -1.89
C VAL A 203 11.54 -0.06 -2.80
N ARG A 204 11.83 1.15 -3.24
CA ARG A 204 13.08 1.52 -3.88
C ARG A 204 13.85 2.51 -3.00
N TYR A 205 15.15 2.38 -2.94
CA TYR A 205 16.01 3.29 -2.20
C TYR A 205 17.36 3.47 -2.90
N ILE A 206 18.05 4.56 -2.57
CA ILE A 206 19.41 4.79 -3.02
C ILE A 206 20.34 4.64 -1.81
N THR A 207 21.35 3.79 -1.92
CA THR A 207 22.30 3.59 -0.82
C THR A 207 23.03 4.91 -0.50
N PRO A 208 23.45 5.13 0.76
CA PRO A 208 24.27 6.30 1.07
C PRO A 208 25.67 6.15 0.50
N TYR A 209 26.42 7.25 0.43
CA TYR A 209 27.87 7.18 0.25
C TYR A 209 28.54 6.68 1.54
N ARG A 210 29.07 5.44 1.52
CA ARG A 210 29.99 4.86 2.53
C ARG A 210 29.44 4.61 3.93
N VAL A 211 28.18 4.92 4.19
CA VAL A 211 27.56 4.79 5.51
C VAL A 211 26.28 3.98 5.40
N GLY A 212 25.83 3.44 6.53
CA GLY A 212 24.53 2.78 6.61
C GLY A 212 23.36 3.76 6.65
N MET A 213 22.15 3.22 6.54
CA MET A 213 20.89 3.94 6.77
C MET A 213 19.81 2.97 7.25
N CYS A 214 18.77 3.50 7.87
CA CYS A 214 17.61 2.71 8.25
C CYS A 214 16.35 3.46 7.83
N THR A 215 15.45 2.79 7.10
CA THR A 215 14.15 3.32 6.69
C THR A 215 13.02 2.39 7.11
N LEU A 216 11.87 2.96 7.44
CA LEU A 216 10.63 2.26 7.78
C LEU A 216 9.51 2.79 6.90
N MET A 217 9.10 1.99 5.92
CA MET A 217 8.10 2.35 4.92
C MET A 217 6.76 1.68 5.22
N ASP A 218 5.67 2.42 5.07
CA ASP A 218 4.33 1.85 5.08
C ASP A 218 4.10 1.08 3.76
N VAL A 219 3.83 -0.22 3.87
CA VAL A 219 3.54 -1.13 2.75
C VAL A 219 2.15 -1.77 2.89
N THR A 220 1.26 -1.14 3.66
CA THR A 220 -0.09 -1.67 3.96
C THR A 220 -0.92 -1.90 2.70
N GLU A 221 -0.78 -1.05 1.67
CA GLU A 221 -1.49 -1.22 0.39
C GLU A 221 -1.13 -2.55 -0.32
N PHE A 222 -0.03 -3.20 0.05
CA PHE A 222 0.39 -4.51 -0.44
C PHE A 222 -0.09 -5.68 0.41
N ALA A 223 -0.96 -5.46 1.41
CA ALA A 223 -1.42 -6.51 2.34
C ALA A 223 -1.97 -7.76 1.64
N SER A 224 -2.59 -7.63 0.47
CA SER A 224 -3.09 -8.78 -0.31
C SER A 224 -1.99 -9.70 -0.86
N ARG A 225 -0.72 -9.27 -0.85
CA ARG A 225 0.47 -10.06 -1.24
C ARG A 225 1.40 -10.40 -0.07
N LEU A 226 1.12 -9.90 1.13
CA LEU A 226 1.94 -10.08 2.33
C LEU A 226 1.31 -11.09 3.28
N GLN A 227 0.95 -12.26 2.74
CA GLN A 227 0.28 -13.36 3.46
C GLN A 227 0.93 -14.69 3.08
N GLY A 228 1.03 -15.61 4.03
CA GLY A 228 1.62 -16.93 3.82
C GLY A 228 3.06 -16.92 3.32
N PRO A 229 3.50 -18.02 2.69
CA PRO A 229 4.83 -18.11 2.09
C PRO A 229 4.96 -17.15 0.90
N ALA A 230 5.94 -16.25 0.95
CA ALA A 230 6.26 -15.34 -0.15
C ALA A 230 7.78 -15.23 -0.33
N VAL A 231 8.25 -14.97 -1.55
CA VAL A 231 9.67 -14.74 -1.82
C VAL A 231 9.92 -13.24 -1.97
N LEU A 232 10.74 -12.70 -1.07
CA LEU A 232 11.22 -11.33 -1.14
C LEU A 232 12.59 -11.30 -1.84
N ARG A 233 12.67 -10.54 -2.92
CA ARG A 233 13.90 -10.23 -3.65
C ARG A 233 14.45 -8.90 -3.17
N SER A 234 15.70 -8.91 -2.71
CA SER A 234 16.50 -7.71 -2.50
C SER A 234 17.51 -7.58 -3.63
N PHE A 235 17.60 -6.38 -4.20
CA PHE A 235 18.58 -6.05 -5.23
C PHE A 235 19.32 -4.76 -4.86
N ILE A 236 20.64 -4.76 -4.99
CA ILE A 236 21.49 -3.57 -4.95
C ILE A 236 22.44 -3.60 -6.15
N ASP A 237 22.45 -2.55 -6.96
CA ASP A 237 23.35 -2.44 -8.13
C ASP A 237 24.80 -2.08 -7.73
N THR A 238 25.35 -2.81 -6.77
CA THR A 238 26.73 -2.65 -6.32
C THR A 238 27.67 -3.42 -7.24
N TRP A 239 28.74 -2.78 -7.70
CA TRP A 239 29.82 -3.42 -8.46
C TRP A 239 31.07 -3.61 -7.61
N VAL A 240 30.88 -3.62 -6.29
CA VAL A 240 31.93 -3.64 -5.26
C VAL A 240 31.70 -4.83 -4.34
N GLY A 241 32.80 -5.45 -3.91
CA GLY A 241 32.75 -6.59 -3.02
C GLY A 241 34.07 -6.84 -2.31
N PRO A 242 34.14 -7.90 -1.47
CA PRO A 242 35.26 -8.17 -0.59
C PRO A 242 36.62 -8.09 -1.31
N GLY A 243 37.52 -7.24 -0.77
CA GLY A 243 38.86 -7.05 -1.32
C GLY A 243 38.98 -5.93 -2.35
N SER A 244 37.88 -5.25 -2.69
CA SER A 244 37.92 -4.04 -3.51
C SER A 244 38.52 -2.86 -2.73
N SER A 245 39.18 -1.95 -3.45
CA SER A 245 39.63 -0.66 -2.88
C SER A 245 38.46 0.28 -2.55
N ASN A 246 37.26 -0.02 -3.07
CA ASN A 246 36.11 0.86 -3.06
C ASN A 246 35.01 0.43 -2.08
N GLY A 247 35.32 -0.45 -1.13
CA GLY A 247 34.37 -1.03 -0.18
C GLY A 247 34.30 -2.54 -0.28
N ASP A 248 33.44 -3.17 0.51
CA ASP A 248 33.22 -4.62 0.50
C ASP A 248 31.75 -4.98 0.22
N GLY A 249 30.96 -4.04 -0.32
CA GLY A 249 29.54 -4.18 -0.61
C GLY A 249 28.64 -3.62 0.50
N TRP A 250 27.52 -4.28 0.74
CA TRP A 250 26.48 -3.86 1.69
C TRP A 250 26.02 -5.02 2.56
N ARG A 251 25.44 -4.71 3.72
CA ARG A 251 24.78 -5.66 4.60
C ARG A 251 23.33 -5.24 4.83
N VAL A 252 22.38 -6.14 4.59
CA VAL A 252 20.95 -5.83 4.58
C VAL A 252 20.20 -6.67 5.60
N THR A 253 19.41 -6.01 6.43
CA THR A 253 18.38 -6.61 7.28
C THR A 253 17.02 -6.08 6.84
N VAL A 254 16.05 -6.97 6.64
CA VAL A 254 14.68 -6.63 6.28
C VAL A 254 13.71 -7.26 7.26
N LYS A 255 12.85 -6.43 7.85
CA LYS A 255 11.78 -6.86 8.74
C LYS A 255 10.44 -6.28 8.31
N PHE A 256 9.38 -7.04 8.50
CA PHE A 256 8.01 -6.56 8.40
C PHE A 256 7.40 -6.48 9.80
N HIS A 257 6.72 -5.38 10.08
CA HIS A 257 6.04 -5.10 11.32
C HIS A 257 4.54 -5.00 11.04
N PHE A 258 3.80 -6.01 11.45
CA PHE A 258 2.36 -6.12 11.25
C PHE A 258 1.63 -5.60 12.49
N ILE A 259 0.87 -4.52 12.34
CA ILE A 259 0.07 -3.90 13.39
C ILE A 259 -1.38 -4.32 13.16
N ALA A 260 -1.91 -5.07 14.12
CA ALA A 260 -3.27 -5.59 14.07
C ALA A 260 -4.30 -4.46 14.25
N GLY A 261 -5.49 -4.64 13.67
CA GLY A 261 -6.60 -3.71 13.77
C GLY A 261 -7.48 -3.73 12.52
N THR A 262 -8.58 -2.98 12.53
CA THR A 262 -9.44 -2.85 11.33
C THR A 262 -8.83 -1.85 10.35
N PRO A 263 -8.50 -2.27 9.12
CA PRO A 263 -8.07 -1.34 8.10
C PRO A 263 -9.25 -0.46 7.66
N VAL A 264 -8.98 0.82 7.40
CA VAL A 264 -10.03 1.77 6.97
C VAL A 264 -10.62 1.38 5.61
N LEU A 265 -9.79 0.79 4.74
CA LEU A 265 -10.19 0.23 3.44
C LEU A 265 -9.77 -1.23 3.38
N PRO A 266 -10.53 -2.12 2.73
CA PRO A 266 -10.07 -3.48 2.47
C PRO A 266 -8.78 -3.45 1.62
N PRO A 267 -7.95 -4.51 1.65
CA PRO A 267 -6.79 -4.62 0.77
C PRO A 267 -7.20 -4.42 -0.70
N PRO A 268 -6.48 -3.56 -1.45
CA PRO A 268 -6.83 -3.31 -2.84
C PRO A 268 -6.47 -4.49 -3.73
N GLU A 269 -7.15 -4.58 -4.86
CA GLU A 269 -6.62 -5.26 -6.04
C GLU A 269 -5.40 -4.46 -6.54
N ILE A 270 -4.32 -5.17 -6.86
CA ILE A 270 -3.04 -4.58 -7.26
C ILE A 270 -2.75 -4.97 -8.70
N VAL A 271 -2.64 -3.97 -9.57
CA VAL A 271 -2.20 -4.12 -10.96
C VAL A 271 -0.79 -3.56 -11.10
N SER A 272 0.16 -4.41 -11.46
CA SER A 272 1.53 -3.99 -11.81
C SER A 272 1.55 -3.50 -13.26
N ALA A 273 1.06 -2.27 -13.48
CA ALA A 273 0.84 -1.69 -14.80
C ALA A 273 2.14 -1.48 -15.61
N VAL A 274 3.19 -0.97 -14.96
CA VAL A 274 4.54 -0.92 -15.52
C VAL A 274 5.48 -1.61 -14.54
N PRO A 275 6.08 -2.76 -14.90
CA PRO A 275 7.09 -3.40 -14.05
C PRO A 275 8.29 -2.47 -13.87
N ARG A 276 9.24 -2.86 -13.02
CA ARG A 276 10.48 -2.11 -12.82
C ARG A 276 11.32 -2.06 -14.10
N THR A 277 11.20 -0.98 -14.86
CA THR A 277 11.70 -0.85 -16.23
C THR A 277 12.66 0.31 -16.35
N TRP A 278 13.81 0.07 -16.98
CA TRP A 278 14.69 1.14 -17.44
C TRP A 278 14.21 1.64 -18.80
N ILE A 279 14.03 2.94 -18.94
CA ILE A 279 13.70 3.62 -20.20
C ILE A 279 14.75 4.67 -20.52
N THR A 280 14.99 4.93 -21.80
CA THR A 280 15.77 6.10 -22.22
C THR A 280 14.86 7.33 -22.33
N VAL A 281 15.42 8.52 -22.06
CA VAL A 281 14.69 9.79 -22.18
C VAL A 281 15.47 10.74 -23.08
N GLY A 282 14.77 11.53 -23.92
CA GLY A 282 15.42 12.48 -24.83
C GLY A 282 15.79 11.93 -26.21
N GLU A 283 15.43 10.67 -26.51
CA GLU A 283 15.65 10.04 -27.81
C GLU A 283 14.40 10.16 -28.70
N GLY A 284 14.47 10.97 -29.76
CA GLY A 284 13.32 11.20 -30.66
C GLY A 284 12.85 9.95 -31.41
N GLU A 285 13.76 9.04 -31.75
CA GLU A 285 13.43 7.76 -32.39
C GLU A 285 12.89 6.70 -31.41
N ASN A 286 13.07 6.91 -30.10
CA ASN A 286 12.61 6.02 -29.04
C ASN A 286 11.86 6.81 -27.96
N PRO A 287 10.66 7.34 -28.27
CA PRO A 287 9.88 8.15 -27.33
C PRO A 287 9.47 7.34 -26.09
N VAL A 288 9.18 8.04 -24.99
CA VAL A 288 8.89 7.44 -23.68
C VAL A 288 7.61 6.59 -23.65
N PRO A 289 6.43 7.05 -24.14
CA PRO A 289 5.18 6.33 -23.91
C PRO A 289 5.17 4.88 -24.41
N PRO A 290 5.67 4.55 -25.62
CA PRO A 290 5.74 3.15 -26.08
C PRO A 290 6.64 2.25 -25.23
N GLN A 291 7.67 2.78 -24.56
CA GLN A 291 8.55 2.01 -23.67
C GLN A 291 7.84 1.60 -22.37
N LEU A 292 6.85 2.38 -21.93
CA LEU A 292 6.09 2.15 -20.70
C LEU A 292 4.76 1.41 -20.95
N GLY A 293 4.27 1.41 -22.19
CA GLY A 293 3.03 0.76 -22.57
C GLY A 293 1.79 1.45 -22.01
N GLU A 294 0.65 0.76 -22.09
CA GLU A 294 -0.65 1.23 -21.61
C GLU A 294 -1.33 0.11 -20.82
N THR A 295 -2.22 0.47 -19.89
CA THR A 295 -3.00 -0.47 -19.09
C THR A 295 -4.48 -0.17 -19.24
N GLU A 296 -5.22 -1.11 -19.79
CA GLU A 296 -6.68 -1.03 -19.87
C GLU A 296 -7.30 -1.48 -18.55
N LEU A 297 -8.20 -0.65 -18.00
CA LEU A 297 -8.96 -0.94 -16.79
C LEU A 297 -10.42 -1.22 -17.14
N THR A 298 -10.91 -2.37 -16.68
CA THR A 298 -12.30 -2.79 -16.84
C THR A 298 -12.92 -3.05 -15.48
N PHE A 299 -14.10 -2.50 -15.23
CA PHE A 299 -14.81 -2.66 -13.97
C PHE A 299 -16.20 -3.25 -14.19
N ASN A 300 -16.54 -4.31 -13.47
CA ASN A 300 -17.90 -4.85 -13.44
C ASN A 300 -18.85 -3.98 -12.59
N GLU A 301 -18.30 -3.31 -11.60
CA GLU A 301 -18.97 -2.35 -10.71
C GLU A 301 -18.02 -1.17 -10.47
N PRO A 302 -18.53 0.06 -10.29
CA PRO A 302 -17.70 1.24 -10.05
C PRO A 302 -16.76 1.03 -8.85
N PRO A 303 -15.44 1.26 -8.98
CA PRO A 303 -14.53 1.14 -7.85
C PRO A 303 -14.80 2.26 -6.85
N ARG A 304 -14.54 2.00 -5.57
CA ARG A 304 -14.73 2.98 -4.49
C ARG A 304 -13.60 4.00 -4.43
N LEU A 305 -12.38 3.57 -4.75
CA LEU A 305 -11.18 4.41 -4.81
C LEU A 305 -10.17 3.74 -5.75
N VAL A 306 -9.55 4.51 -6.64
CA VAL A 306 -8.42 4.04 -7.46
C VAL A 306 -7.25 4.99 -7.30
N LYS A 307 -6.10 4.44 -6.91
CA LYS A 307 -4.84 5.17 -6.79
C LYS A 307 -3.82 4.63 -7.77
N VAL A 308 -3.05 5.53 -8.36
CA VAL A 308 -1.86 5.22 -9.13
C VAL A 308 -0.65 5.59 -8.31
N ARG A 309 0.28 4.65 -8.13
CA ARG A 309 1.58 4.82 -7.48
C ARG A 309 2.68 4.76 -8.51
N VAL A 310 3.56 5.76 -8.50
CA VAL A 310 4.70 5.86 -9.41
C VAL A 310 6.00 5.96 -8.62
N LEU A 311 6.99 5.14 -9.00
CA LEU A 311 8.39 5.30 -8.61
C LEU A 311 9.20 5.62 -9.87
N ALA A 312 9.76 6.82 -9.93
CA ALA A 312 10.58 7.26 -11.04
C ALA A 312 11.88 7.85 -10.47
N THR A 313 13.02 7.41 -10.98
CA THR A 313 14.33 7.95 -10.62
C THR A 313 15.17 8.14 -11.87
N GLY A 314 15.66 9.36 -12.10
CA GLY A 314 16.50 9.69 -13.24
C GLY A 314 17.98 9.44 -12.97
N HIS A 315 18.70 8.92 -13.96
CA HIS A 315 20.10 8.56 -13.88
C HIS A 315 20.84 9.01 -15.15
N GLY A 316 22.15 9.17 -15.02
CA GLY A 316 23.01 9.66 -16.09
C GLY A 316 23.26 11.16 -16.01
N GLN A 317 24.33 11.59 -16.66
CA GLN A 317 24.90 12.94 -16.57
C GLN A 317 25.63 13.31 -17.87
N GLY A 318 25.89 14.62 -18.03
CA GLY A 318 26.63 15.18 -19.17
C GLY A 318 25.75 15.54 -20.37
N ASN A 319 24.48 15.16 -20.35
CA ASN A 319 23.51 15.43 -21.42
C ASN A 319 23.03 16.89 -21.45
N SER A 320 22.17 17.23 -22.41
CA SER A 320 21.53 18.55 -22.51
C SER A 320 20.74 18.84 -21.22
N GLY A 321 21.03 19.97 -20.56
CA GLY A 321 20.42 20.30 -19.27
C GLY A 321 20.85 19.40 -18.10
N ASN A 322 21.89 18.57 -18.29
CA ASN A 322 22.44 17.59 -17.36
C ASN A 322 21.47 16.47 -16.94
N CYS A 323 20.57 16.10 -17.83
CA CYS A 323 19.67 14.96 -17.60
C CYS A 323 20.41 13.61 -17.55
N ALA A 324 19.85 12.58 -16.93
CA ALA A 324 18.55 12.58 -16.22
C ALA A 324 18.71 12.65 -14.69
N GLU A 325 19.92 12.55 -14.13
CA GLU A 325 20.11 12.68 -12.67
C GLU A 325 19.86 14.11 -12.18
N PHE A 326 20.35 15.11 -12.93
CA PHE A 326 20.46 16.49 -12.47
C PHE A 326 19.50 17.47 -13.17
N CYS A 327 18.47 16.97 -13.84
CA CYS A 327 17.45 17.78 -14.49
C CYS A 327 16.04 17.41 -14.04
N LYS A 328 15.09 18.34 -14.18
CA LYS A 328 13.71 18.14 -13.75
C LYS A 328 12.86 17.52 -14.85
N LEU A 329 12.56 16.24 -14.69
CA LEU A 329 11.55 15.53 -15.45
C LEU A 329 10.34 15.24 -14.54
N GLN A 330 9.16 15.11 -15.12
CA GLN A 330 7.91 14.86 -14.43
C GLN A 330 7.29 13.60 -15.00
N PRO A 331 7.11 12.54 -14.19
CA PRO A 331 6.18 11.48 -14.53
C PRO A 331 4.80 12.07 -14.76
N VAL A 332 4.15 11.62 -15.84
CA VAL A 332 2.79 12.00 -16.14
C VAL A 332 1.95 10.75 -16.27
N VAL A 333 0.90 10.66 -15.46
CA VAL A 333 -0.12 9.62 -15.57
C VAL A 333 -1.28 10.19 -16.37
N ARG A 334 -1.71 9.46 -17.40
CA ARG A 334 -2.87 9.81 -18.23
C ARG A 334 -3.96 8.79 -18.02
N VAL A 335 -5.19 9.27 -17.85
CA VAL A 335 -6.39 8.44 -17.83
C VAL A 335 -7.30 8.96 -18.92
N ASP A 336 -7.32 8.26 -20.06
CA ASP A 336 -7.88 8.75 -21.32
C ASP A 336 -7.37 10.16 -21.68
N THR A 337 -8.15 11.21 -21.38
CA THR A 337 -7.77 12.62 -21.62
C THR A 337 -7.35 13.38 -20.36
N ALA A 338 -7.55 12.82 -19.17
CA ALA A 338 -7.14 13.44 -17.91
C ALA A 338 -5.64 13.25 -17.69
N GLU A 339 -4.96 14.28 -17.18
CA GLU A 339 -3.51 14.29 -17.02
C GLU A 339 -3.11 14.62 -15.57
N HIS A 340 -2.22 13.81 -15.00
CA HIS A 340 -1.66 13.99 -13.67
C HIS A 340 -0.13 14.06 -13.76
N ALA A 341 0.41 15.28 -13.88
CA ALA A 341 1.84 15.52 -13.86
C ALA A 341 2.37 15.61 -12.42
N MET A 342 3.47 14.91 -12.13
CA MET A 342 4.03 14.79 -10.78
C MET A 342 5.39 15.49 -10.70
N ASP A 343 5.55 16.46 -9.78
CA ASP A 343 6.87 17.04 -9.49
C ASP A 343 7.70 16.04 -8.69
N ASN A 344 8.60 15.36 -9.39
CA ASN A 344 9.47 14.33 -8.84
C ASN A 344 10.84 14.90 -8.38
N TRP A 345 11.11 16.20 -8.53
CA TRP A 345 12.41 16.74 -8.18
C TRP A 345 12.62 16.83 -6.67
N ARG A 346 13.76 16.34 -6.17
CA ARG A 346 14.11 16.42 -4.75
C ARG A 346 14.85 17.72 -4.43
N TYR A 347 14.19 18.62 -3.72
CA TYR A 347 14.75 19.92 -3.28
C TYR A 347 15.46 19.86 -1.93
N ASP A 348 15.43 18.71 -1.27
CA ASP A 348 15.63 18.53 0.16
C ASP A 348 16.83 17.64 0.49
N CYS A 349 17.59 17.15 -0.49
CA CYS A 349 18.72 16.23 -0.26
C CYS A 349 19.75 16.78 0.73
N GLY A 350 19.99 18.10 0.75
CA GLY A 350 20.87 18.74 1.74
C GLY A 350 20.39 18.65 3.20
N SER A 351 19.13 18.28 3.43
CA SER A 351 18.53 18.08 4.75
C SER A 351 18.42 16.60 5.14
N ASN A 352 19.04 15.68 4.36
CA ASN A 352 18.99 14.26 4.66
C ASN A 352 19.59 13.98 6.07
N PRO A 353 18.86 13.29 6.97
CA PRO A 353 19.35 12.94 8.30
C PRO A 353 20.59 12.00 8.27
N VAL A 354 20.79 11.25 7.19
CA VAL A 354 22.04 10.50 6.93
C VAL A 354 23.10 11.47 6.40
N ASN A 355 23.56 12.39 7.26
CA ASN A 355 24.36 13.55 6.88
C ASN A 355 25.89 13.35 6.98
N THR A 356 26.34 12.16 7.36
CA THR A 356 27.78 11.81 7.44
C THR A 356 28.29 11.12 6.16
N GLN A 357 27.55 11.25 5.07
CA GLN A 357 27.89 10.70 3.76
C GLN A 357 29.14 11.35 3.15
N GLN A 358 29.97 10.57 2.48
CA GLN A 358 31.25 10.99 1.90
C GLN A 358 31.21 11.12 0.37
N GLY A 359 30.20 11.83 -0.14
CA GLY A 359 29.97 12.05 -1.56
C GLY A 359 29.15 13.31 -1.82
N THR A 360 28.59 13.45 -3.02
CA THR A 360 27.86 14.65 -3.46
C THR A 360 26.40 14.65 -2.99
N TRP A 361 26.09 14.13 -1.80
CA TRP A 361 24.73 13.81 -1.36
C TRP A 361 23.78 15.01 -1.17
N THR A 362 24.30 16.24 -1.11
CA THR A 362 23.51 17.43 -0.81
C THR A 362 22.77 18.03 -2.01
N TYR A 363 23.15 17.68 -3.25
CA TYR A 363 22.48 18.20 -4.45
C TYR A 363 21.10 17.56 -4.66
N GLY A 364 20.15 18.33 -5.17
CA GLY A 364 18.85 17.79 -5.60
C GLY A 364 19.00 16.89 -6.82
N ARG A 365 18.22 15.80 -6.88
CA ARG A 365 18.16 14.88 -8.02
C ARG A 365 16.72 14.62 -8.45
N GLN A 366 16.59 14.04 -9.64
CA GLN A 366 15.36 13.58 -10.23
C GLN A 366 14.79 12.35 -9.51
N GLY A 367 13.94 12.56 -8.50
CA GLY A 367 13.21 11.50 -7.80
C GLY A 367 13.88 10.89 -6.58
N TRP A 368 15.14 11.22 -6.30
CA TRP A 368 15.89 10.55 -5.24
C TRP A 368 16.91 11.45 -4.53
N CYS A 369 17.41 10.97 -3.39
CA CYS A 369 18.59 11.50 -2.71
C CYS A 369 19.45 10.32 -2.28
N PRO A 370 20.80 10.41 -2.34
CA PRO A 370 21.67 9.41 -1.76
C PRO A 370 21.36 9.18 -0.28
N GLY A 371 21.27 7.90 0.12
CA GLY A 371 20.95 7.52 1.50
C GLY A 371 19.52 7.83 1.91
N ALA A 372 18.57 7.67 1.00
CA ALA A 372 17.16 7.84 1.26
C ALA A 372 16.32 6.83 0.47
N VAL A 373 15.11 6.59 0.99
CA VAL A 373 14.07 5.92 0.23
C VAL A 373 13.57 6.80 -0.92
N VAL A 374 13.19 6.19 -2.03
CA VAL A 374 12.45 6.85 -3.10
C VAL A 374 11.01 6.96 -2.65
N VAL A 375 10.55 8.20 -2.45
CA VAL A 375 9.18 8.45 -2.02
C VAL A 375 8.25 8.24 -3.20
N PRO A 376 7.26 7.33 -3.12
CA PRO A 376 6.32 7.13 -4.21
C PRO A 376 5.47 8.37 -4.42
N MET A 377 5.28 8.74 -5.68
CA MET A 377 4.24 9.70 -6.07
C MET A 377 2.92 8.97 -6.19
N VAL A 378 1.83 9.61 -5.76
CA VAL A 378 0.50 9.01 -5.79
C VAL A 378 -0.48 9.99 -6.42
N ALA A 379 -1.25 9.52 -7.40
CA ALA A 379 -2.42 10.21 -7.93
C ALA A 379 -3.68 9.41 -7.61
N GLU A 380 -4.73 10.08 -7.16
CA GLU A 380 -6.05 9.48 -7.07
C GLU A 380 -6.77 9.74 -8.40
N ILE A 381 -7.22 8.67 -9.06
CA ILE A 381 -7.83 8.74 -10.40
C ILE A 381 -9.30 8.30 -10.41
N THR A 382 -9.91 8.11 -9.25
CA THR A 382 -11.29 7.60 -9.11
C THR A 382 -12.29 8.41 -9.94
N GLU A 383 -12.17 9.74 -9.90
CA GLU A 383 -13.07 10.65 -10.62
C GLU A 383 -12.87 10.63 -12.13
N ASP A 384 -11.65 10.36 -12.60
CA ASP A 384 -11.33 10.27 -14.03
C ASP A 384 -11.96 9.04 -14.69
N LEU A 385 -12.17 7.97 -13.90
CA LEU A 385 -12.77 6.72 -14.33
C LEU A 385 -14.30 6.75 -14.38
N ALA A 386 -14.94 7.83 -13.91
CA ALA A 386 -16.38 7.90 -13.70
C ALA A 386 -17.24 7.92 -15.00
N SER A 387 -16.61 7.88 -16.18
CA SER A 387 -17.32 8.01 -17.46
C SER A 387 -16.88 7.06 -18.59
N SER A 388 -15.88 6.20 -18.37
CA SER A 388 -15.35 5.28 -19.39
C SER A 388 -15.00 3.92 -18.78
N ALA A 389 -15.70 2.87 -19.24
CA ALA A 389 -15.22 1.50 -19.12
C ALA A 389 -15.32 0.87 -20.51
N PRO A 390 -14.21 0.39 -21.09
CA PRO A 390 -12.84 0.44 -20.56
C PRO A 390 -12.27 1.87 -20.47
N ALA A 391 -11.37 2.10 -19.51
CA ALA A 391 -10.53 3.30 -19.41
C ALA A 391 -9.07 2.92 -19.64
N THR A 392 -8.29 3.77 -20.31
CA THR A 392 -6.87 3.51 -20.58
C THR A 392 -5.99 4.37 -19.69
N VAL A 393 -5.09 3.73 -18.94
CA VAL A 393 -4.02 4.40 -18.20
C VAL A 393 -2.73 4.33 -19.00
N SER A 394 -2.13 5.48 -19.28
CA SER A 394 -0.84 5.59 -19.98
C SER A 394 0.13 6.52 -19.24
N TRP A 395 1.39 6.49 -19.65
CA TRP A 395 2.52 7.03 -18.89
C TRP A 395 3.43 7.85 -19.79
N ASP A 396 3.98 8.94 -19.25
CA ASP A 396 4.95 9.78 -19.97
C ASP A 396 5.98 10.37 -18.98
N MET A 397 7.05 10.96 -19.53
CA MET A 397 8.04 11.75 -18.81
C MET A 397 8.25 13.08 -19.53
N LEU A 398 7.77 14.17 -18.92
CA LEU A 398 7.81 15.51 -19.53
C LEU A 398 8.69 16.46 -18.73
N MET A 399 9.17 17.51 -19.38
CA MET A 399 9.78 18.66 -18.71
C MET A 399 8.70 19.43 -17.92
N ALA A 400 9.11 20.25 -16.95
CA ALA A 400 8.19 21.03 -16.10
C ALA A 400 7.28 22.03 -16.85
N ASN A 401 7.57 22.33 -18.11
CA ASN A 401 6.75 23.15 -19.01
C ASN A 401 5.82 22.30 -19.90
N ALA A 402 5.65 21.02 -19.59
CA ALA A 402 4.87 20.03 -20.34
C ALA A 402 5.36 19.76 -21.78
N THR A 403 6.64 20.02 -22.08
CA THR A 403 7.24 19.60 -23.36
C THR A 403 8.02 18.30 -23.20
N VAL A 404 8.12 17.55 -24.29
CA VAL A 404 9.02 16.38 -24.35
C VAL A 404 10.45 16.87 -24.16
N TYR A 405 11.24 16.14 -23.36
CA TYR A 405 12.67 16.39 -23.25
C TYR A 405 13.36 15.94 -24.53
N GLU A 406 14.26 16.75 -25.08
CA GLU A 406 15.10 16.42 -26.23
C GLU A 406 16.57 16.44 -25.78
N ASN A 407 17.27 15.32 -25.99
CA ASN A 407 18.70 15.25 -25.72
C ASN A 407 19.48 15.56 -27.01
N THR A 408 20.05 16.76 -27.08
CA THR A 408 20.97 17.18 -28.16
C THR A 408 22.41 16.66 -27.95
N CYS A 409 22.65 15.98 -26.83
CA CYS A 409 23.94 15.40 -26.46
C CYS A 409 23.85 13.88 -26.48
N GLN A 410 23.62 13.33 -27.66
CA GLN A 410 23.61 11.88 -27.87
C GLN A 410 24.12 11.53 -29.27
N PRO A 411 24.62 10.31 -29.48
CA PRO A 411 25.02 9.85 -30.81
C PRO A 411 23.86 9.94 -31.80
N GLY A 412 24.12 10.51 -32.98
CA GLY A 412 23.13 10.74 -34.04
C GLY A 412 22.29 12.03 -33.91
N ALA A 413 22.42 12.80 -32.84
CA ALA A 413 21.65 14.03 -32.62
C ALA A 413 22.44 15.33 -32.87
N GLY A 414 23.77 15.26 -33.00
CA GLY A 414 24.61 16.41 -33.26
C GLY A 414 24.53 16.94 -34.69
N GLU A 415 24.98 18.18 -34.89
CA GLU A 415 25.16 18.75 -36.22
C GLU A 415 26.39 18.13 -36.90
N LEU A 416 26.27 17.80 -38.19
CA LEU A 416 27.41 17.34 -38.97
C LEU A 416 28.21 18.52 -39.52
N VAL A 417 29.40 18.76 -38.95
CA VAL A 417 30.35 19.78 -39.42
C VAL A 417 31.58 19.07 -39.99
N ASP A 418 31.84 19.29 -41.28
CA ASP A 418 32.93 18.61 -42.03
C ASP A 418 32.91 17.06 -41.96
N GLY A 419 31.73 16.48 -41.70
CA GLY A 419 31.53 15.02 -41.60
C GLY A 419 31.77 14.46 -40.20
N GLU A 420 32.10 15.29 -39.21
CA GLU A 420 32.14 14.94 -37.80
C GLU A 420 30.87 15.41 -37.09
N GLU A 421 30.37 14.58 -36.17
CA GLU A 421 29.18 14.90 -35.39
C GLU A 421 29.55 15.77 -34.19
N ILE A 422 28.95 16.95 -34.11
CA ILE A 422 29.18 17.91 -33.03
C ILE A 422 27.88 18.08 -32.25
N CYS A 423 27.90 17.63 -30.99
CA CYS A 423 26.80 17.84 -30.07
C CYS A 423 26.91 19.23 -29.42
N MET A 424 25.77 19.89 -29.27
CA MET A 424 25.66 21.23 -28.69
C MET A 424 24.94 21.17 -27.34
N ASP A 425 25.29 22.13 -26.46
CA ASP A 425 24.69 22.31 -25.14
C ASP A 425 24.93 21.16 -24.13
N CYS A 426 26.01 20.41 -24.32
CA CYS A 426 26.42 19.36 -23.38
C CYS A 426 27.03 19.95 -22.12
N THR A 427 26.58 19.45 -20.96
CA THR A 427 26.84 20.10 -19.67
C THR A 427 28.33 20.22 -19.36
N TYR A 428 29.13 19.21 -19.73
CA TYR A 428 30.56 19.18 -19.42
C TYR A 428 31.46 19.60 -20.60
N GLY A 429 30.87 20.09 -21.70
CA GLY A 429 31.62 20.62 -22.84
C GLY A 429 32.49 19.59 -23.57
N ASP A 430 32.19 18.30 -23.43
CA ASP A 430 32.80 17.26 -24.25
C ASP A 430 32.26 17.46 -25.68
N ASP A 431 33.12 17.85 -26.63
CA ASP A 431 32.77 17.99 -28.07
C ASP A 431 32.37 16.65 -28.73
N LEU A 432 32.19 15.58 -27.94
CA LEU A 432 31.92 14.24 -28.40
C LEU A 432 30.52 13.80 -27.97
N CYS A 433 29.70 13.49 -28.97
CA CYS A 433 28.36 12.91 -28.78
C CYS A 433 28.37 11.53 -28.12
N ALA A 434 29.52 10.84 -28.10
CA ALA A 434 29.63 9.48 -27.60
C ALA A 434 29.55 9.40 -26.06
N TYR A 435 28.79 8.43 -25.56
CA TYR A 435 28.80 8.06 -24.15
C TYR A 435 30.11 7.37 -23.77
N ASN A 436 30.65 7.74 -22.61
CA ASN A 436 31.95 7.27 -22.12
C ASN A 436 31.86 6.51 -20.79
N GLY A 437 30.66 6.33 -20.24
CA GLY A 437 30.45 5.61 -18.96
C GLY A 437 30.89 6.39 -17.72
N GLY A 438 31.36 7.62 -17.88
CA GLY A 438 31.82 8.51 -16.81
C GLY A 438 31.10 9.83 -16.87
N SER A 439 31.76 10.87 -17.37
CA SER A 439 31.21 12.23 -17.45
C SER A 439 30.00 12.33 -18.39
N HIS A 440 29.89 11.46 -19.39
CA HIS A 440 28.79 11.45 -20.35
C HIS A 440 28.18 10.05 -20.44
N THR A 441 26.93 9.92 -20.00
CA THR A 441 26.23 8.65 -19.85
C THR A 441 24.80 8.78 -20.37
N THR A 442 24.24 7.69 -20.91
CA THR A 442 22.88 7.69 -21.45
C THR A 442 21.88 8.16 -20.38
N PRO A 443 21.04 9.16 -20.69
CA PRO A 443 20.01 9.61 -19.76
C PRO A 443 18.90 8.57 -19.71
N VAL A 444 18.69 7.99 -18.54
CA VAL A 444 17.70 6.93 -18.33
C VAL A 444 16.85 7.21 -17.11
N GLU A 445 15.59 6.77 -17.16
CA GLU A 445 14.70 6.74 -16.01
C GLU A 445 14.46 5.28 -15.62
N LEU A 446 14.55 4.98 -14.32
CA LEU A 446 14.03 3.73 -13.79
C LEU A 446 12.59 3.98 -13.32
N PHE A 447 11.62 3.37 -13.99
CA PHE A 447 10.20 3.62 -13.81
C PHE A 447 9.45 2.40 -13.26
N THR A 448 8.43 2.63 -12.45
CA THR A 448 7.46 1.61 -12.01
C THR A 448 6.11 2.28 -11.81
N GLY A 449 5.07 1.68 -12.38
CA GLY A 449 3.68 2.13 -12.28
C GLY A 449 2.81 1.02 -11.70
N GLN A 450 2.11 1.32 -10.61
CA GLN A 450 1.23 0.39 -9.92
C GLN A 450 -0.14 1.03 -9.72
N ILE A 451 -1.21 0.26 -9.90
CA ILE A 451 -2.58 0.73 -9.73
C ILE A 451 -3.23 -0.07 -8.60
N PHE A 452 -3.77 0.63 -7.61
CA PHE A 452 -4.47 0.07 -6.46
C PHE A 452 -5.96 0.36 -6.59
N ILE A 453 -6.77 -0.69 -6.70
CA ILE A 453 -8.22 -0.60 -6.91
C ILE A 453 -8.91 -1.10 -5.63
N TYR A 454 -9.55 -0.17 -4.92
CA TYR A 454 -10.34 -0.46 -3.74
C TYR A 454 -11.81 -0.62 -4.13
N ARG A 455 -12.42 -1.72 -3.71
CA ARG A 455 -13.84 -2.02 -3.94
C ARG A 455 -14.66 -1.74 -2.70
#